data_AF-A0A0L6WDI7-F1
#
_entry.id   AF-A0A0L6WDI7-F1
#
_cell.length_a   1.000
_cell.length_b   1.000
_cell.length_c   1.000
_cell.angle_alpha   90.00
_cell.angle_beta   90.00
_cell.angle_gamma   90.00
#
_symmetry.space_group_name_H-M   'P 1'
#
loop_
_entity.id
_entity.type
_entity.pdbx_description
1 polymer ?
#
loop_
_entity_poly.entity_id
_entity_poly.type
_entity_poly.pdbx_seq_one_letter_code
_entity_poly.pdbx_strand_id
1 'polypeptide(L)'
;MPCRAKAIASDACIVLVKKWLHDLARPKGLSDNEYATFVCYASMFFITGGKLWQRSWDGAHKLFVPTTSCLQVLKAMHDDLGHRGLFATHSALLE
;
A
#
# COMPACT_ATOMS: atom_id res chain seq x y z
N MET A 1 -17.82 1.31 -5.54
CA MET A 1 -17.42 0.91 -4.15
C MET A 1 -16.94 -0.53 -4.20
N PRO A 2 -15.65 -0.83 -4.00
CA PRO A 2 -15.21 -2.22 -3.92
C PRO A 2 -15.86 -2.90 -2.71
N CYS A 3 -16.47 -4.06 -2.92
CA CYS A 3 -17.17 -4.79 -1.86
C CYS A 3 -16.19 -5.16 -0.74
N ARG A 4 -16.53 -4.83 0.50
CA ARG A 4 -15.71 -4.99 1.72
C ARG A 4 -15.04 -6.36 1.87
N ALA A 5 -15.70 -7.44 1.45
CA ALA A 5 -15.15 -8.80 1.48
C ALA A 5 -13.95 -8.99 0.52
N LYS A 6 -13.98 -8.39 -0.67
CA LYS A 6 -12.87 -8.43 -1.64
C LYS A 6 -11.67 -7.63 -1.12
N ALA A 7 -11.94 -6.50 -0.46
CA ALA A 7 -10.90 -5.68 0.18
C ALA A 7 -10.21 -6.45 1.32
N ILE A 8 -10.97 -7.11 2.19
CA ILE A 8 -10.42 -7.92 3.31
C ILE A 8 -9.56 -9.08 2.79
N ALA A 9 -10.03 -9.79 1.76
CA ALA A 9 -9.25 -10.88 1.14
C ALA A 9 -7.95 -10.37 0.50
N SER A 10 -7.98 -9.17 -0.10
CA SER A 10 -6.77 -8.54 -0.63
C SER A 10 -5.79 -8.11 0.46
N ASP A 11 -6.27 -7.54 1.58
CA ASP A 11 -5.43 -7.15 2.71
C ASP A 11 -4.71 -8.38 3.32
N ALA A 12 -5.42 -9.50 3.52
CA ALA A 12 -4.83 -10.73 4.05
C ALA A 12 -3.75 -11.31 3.11
N CYS A 13 -4.02 -11.33 1.80
CA CYS A 13 -3.06 -11.79 0.81
C CYS A 13 -1.80 -10.90 0.80
N ILE A 14 -1.97 -9.59 0.96
CA ILE A 14 -0.86 -8.63 0.97
C ILE A 14 0.03 -8.78 2.21
N VAL A 15 -0.52 -9.10 3.38
CA VAL A 15 0.28 -9.41 4.57
C VAL A 15 1.18 -10.63 4.30
N LEU A 16 0.65 -11.66 3.63
CA LEU A 16 1.42 -12.82 3.21
C LEU A 16 2.52 -12.47 2.20
N VAL A 17 2.21 -11.61 1.21
CA VAL A 17 3.20 -11.12 0.23
C VAL A 17 4.31 -10.34 0.93
N LYS A 18 3.98 -9.43 1.85
CA LYS A 18 4.99 -8.65 2.59
C LYS A 18 5.90 -9.56 3.42
N LYS A 19 5.33 -10.56 4.10
CA LYS A 19 6.10 -11.54 4.87
C LYS A 19 6.99 -12.38 3.95
N TRP A 20 6.46 -12.84 2.82
CA TRP A 20 7.22 -13.63 1.84
C TRP A 20 8.36 -12.82 1.21
N LEU A 21 8.15 -11.55 0.89
CA LEU A 21 9.20 -10.67 0.36
C LEU A 21 10.32 -10.42 1.38
N HIS A 22 10.05 -10.56 2.68
CA HIS A 22 11.03 -10.40 3.74
C HIS A 22 11.77 -11.71 4.05
N ASP A 23 11.03 -12.82 4.20
CA ASP A 23 11.56 -14.09 4.68
C ASP A 23 11.95 -15.05 3.53
N LEU A 24 11.47 -14.81 2.31
CA LEU A 24 11.59 -15.66 1.10
C LEU A 24 11.16 -17.12 1.32
N ALA A 25 10.44 -17.41 2.40
CA ALA A 25 9.98 -18.73 2.78
C ALA A 25 8.55 -18.99 2.31
N ARG A 26 8.30 -20.17 1.72
CA ARG A 26 6.96 -20.59 1.30
C ARG A 26 5.98 -20.56 2.49
N PRO A 27 4.82 -19.87 2.37
CA PRO A 27 3.83 -19.89 3.44
C PRO A 27 3.26 -21.29 3.63
N LYS A 28 3.06 -21.69 4.89
CA LYS A 28 2.53 -23.02 5.23
C LYS A 28 1.08 -23.16 4.75
N GLY A 29 0.74 -24.31 4.19
CA GLY A 29 -0.63 -24.66 3.80
C GLY A 29 -1.01 -24.33 2.35
N LEU A 30 -0.10 -23.79 1.53
CA LEU A 30 -0.33 -23.70 0.08
C LEU A 30 0.12 -24.99 -0.62
N SER A 31 -0.74 -25.55 -1.47
CA SER A 31 -0.35 -26.55 -2.47
C SER A 31 0.64 -25.96 -3.48
N ASP A 32 1.34 -26.80 -4.25
CA ASP A 32 2.35 -26.33 -5.22
C ASP A 32 1.75 -25.41 -6.28
N ASN A 33 0.53 -25.71 -6.75
CA ASN A 33 -0.17 -24.88 -7.72
C ASN A 33 -0.62 -23.52 -7.12
N GLU A 34 -1.08 -23.53 -5.88
CA GLU A 34 -1.44 -22.30 -5.16
C GLU A 34 -0.20 -21.46 -4.88
N TYR A 35 0.92 -22.10 -4.54
CA TYR A 35 2.19 -21.43 -4.33
C TYR A 35 2.72 -20.80 -5.62
N ALA A 36 2.65 -21.49 -6.76
CA ALA A 36 3.04 -20.92 -8.05
C ALA A 36 2.19 -19.68 -8.39
N THR A 37 0.87 -19.77 -8.19
CA THR A 37 -0.06 -18.65 -8.38
C THR A 37 0.28 -17.48 -7.43
N PHE A 38 0.57 -17.78 -6.17
CA PHE A 38 0.99 -16.81 -5.17
C PHE A 38 2.31 -16.14 -5.54
N VAL A 39 3.32 -16.87 -6.02
CA VAL A 39 4.60 -16.30 -6.44
C VAL A 39 4.42 -15.38 -7.65
N CYS A 40 3.62 -15.78 -8.64
CA CYS A 40 3.27 -14.91 -9.77
C CYS A 40 2.63 -13.60 -9.28
N TYR A 41 1.68 -13.68 -8.35
CA TYR A 41 1.07 -12.50 -7.75
C TYR A 41 2.07 -11.65 -6.94
N ALA A 42 2.87 -12.27 -6.08
CA ALA A 42 3.86 -11.60 -5.23
C ALA A 42 4.97 -10.91 -6.05
N SER A 43 5.32 -11.45 -7.22
CA SER A 43 6.32 -10.88 -8.14
C SER A 43 5.92 -9.51 -8.70
N MET A 44 4.62 -9.18 -8.65
CA MET A 44 4.10 -7.86 -8.98
C MET A 44 4.40 -6.83 -7.89
N PHE A 45 5.00 -7.21 -6.77
CA PHE A 45 5.27 -6.32 -5.64
C PHE A 45 6.75 -6.29 -5.28
N PHE A 46 7.16 -5.21 -4.62
CA PHE A 46 8.49 -5.05 -4.04
C PHE A 46 8.45 -4.11 -2.84
N ILE A 47 9.46 -4.21 -1.97
CA ILE A 47 9.60 -3.32 -0.81
C ILE A 47 10.70 -2.30 -1.12
N THR A 48 10.39 -1.01 -0.98
CA THR A 48 11.40 0.06 -0.97
C THR A 48 11.04 1.13 0.06
N GLY A 49 12.04 1.60 0.81
CA GLY A 49 11.83 2.56 1.91
C GLY A 49 10.85 2.09 2.98
N GLY A 50 10.80 0.77 3.25
CA GLY A 50 9.86 0.17 4.21
C GLY A 50 8.40 0.10 3.75
N LYS A 51 8.11 0.56 2.53
CA LYS A 51 6.78 0.59 1.92
C LYS A 51 6.63 -0.51 0.88
N LEU A 52 5.43 -1.06 0.75
CA LEU A 52 5.09 -2.07 -0.24
C LEU A 52 4.57 -1.39 -1.51
N TRP A 53 5.22 -1.66 -2.63
CA TRP A 53 4.90 -1.08 -3.92
C TRP A 53 4.44 -2.18 -4.87
N GLN A 54 3.40 -1.88 -5.65
CA GLN A 54 2.96 -2.67 -6.78
C GLN A 54 3.63 -2.15 -8.06
N ARG A 55 4.24 -3.06 -8.80
CA ARG A 55 4.81 -2.81 -10.13
C ARG A 55 3.68 -2.44 -11.09
N SER A 56 3.93 -1.40 -11.87
CA SER A 56 3.10 -0.99 -13.00
C SER A 56 4.00 -1.03 -14.23
N TRP A 57 3.45 -1.49 -15.35
CA TRP A 57 4.16 -1.62 -16.62
C TRP A 57 4.52 -0.26 -17.22
N ASP A 58 3.80 0.81 -16.86
CA ASP A 58 4.06 2.17 -17.33
C ASP A 58 5.15 2.91 -16.51
N GLY A 59 5.70 2.27 -15.47
CA GLY A 59 6.67 2.89 -14.56
C GLY A 59 6.04 3.67 -13.40
N ALA A 60 4.74 3.99 -13.44
CA ALA A 60 4.02 4.56 -12.30
C ALA A 60 3.69 3.49 -11.24
N HIS A 61 4.71 3.09 -10.47
CA HIS A 61 4.55 2.16 -9.36
C HIS A 61 3.53 2.68 -8.34
N LYS A 62 2.60 1.81 -7.93
CA LYS A 62 1.51 2.19 -7.02
C LYS A 62 1.87 1.77 -5.61
N LEU A 63 1.80 2.72 -4.68
CA LEU A 63 1.95 2.42 -3.26
C LEU A 63 0.73 1.64 -2.78
N PHE A 64 0.94 0.47 -2.18
CA PHE A 64 -0.16 -0.24 -1.52
C PHE A 64 -0.43 0.40 -0.15
N VAL A 65 -1.67 0.79 0.07
CA VAL A 65 -2.15 1.34 1.35
C VAL A 65 -3.20 0.39 1.91
N PRO A 66 -2.98 -0.23 3.09
CA PRO A 66 -3.98 -1.08 3.73
C PRO A 66 -5.30 -0.34 3.92
N THR A 67 -6.43 -1.05 3.79
CA THR A 67 -7.76 -0.43 3.88
C THR A 67 -7.97 0.25 5.23
N THR A 68 -7.40 -0.29 6.31
CA THR A 68 -7.46 0.27 7.67
C THR A 68 -6.66 1.57 7.83
N SER A 69 -5.64 1.78 7.00
CA SER A 69 -4.80 2.98 7.00
C SER A 69 -5.20 3.98 5.91
N CYS A 70 -6.10 3.61 5.00
CA CYS A 70 -6.52 4.44 3.87
C CYS A 70 -7.01 5.83 4.31
N LEU A 71 -7.83 5.92 5.35
CA LEU A 71 -8.31 7.20 5.88
C LEU A 71 -7.18 8.06 6.47
N GLN A 72 -6.21 7.44 7.13
CA GLN A 72 -5.06 8.16 7.71
C GLN A 72 -4.11 8.65 6.62
N VAL A 73 -3.90 7.85 5.57
CA VAL A 73 -3.08 8.25 4.42
C VAL A 73 -3.79 9.35 3.60
N LEU A 74 -5.10 9.24 3.38
CA LEU A 74 -5.89 10.31 2.74
C LEU A 74 -5.82 11.59 3.55
N LYS A 75 -5.92 11.51 4.88
CA LYS A 75 -5.75 12.67 5.77
C LYS A 75 -4.34 13.24 5.69
N ALA A 76 -3.30 12.41 5.74
CA ALA A 76 -1.92 12.87 5.63
C ALA A 76 -1.61 13.50 4.27
N MET A 77 -2.14 12.94 3.18
CA MET A 77 -2.02 13.52 1.83
C MET A 77 -2.81 14.83 1.72
N HIS A 78 -4.00 14.89 2.31
CA HIS A 78 -4.77 16.13 2.41
C HIS A 78 -4.04 17.18 3.22
N ASP A 79 -3.42 16.81 4.34
CA ASP A 79 -2.67 17.75 5.19
C ASP A 79 -1.37 18.19 4.51
N ASP A 80 -0.66 17.31 3.79
CA ASP A 80 0.55 17.65 3.01
C ASP A 80 0.24 18.55 1.80
N LEU A 81 -0.82 18.24 1.05
CA LEU A 81 -1.28 19.07 -0.08
C LEU A 81 -1.98 20.36 0.40
N GLY A 82 -2.73 20.28 1.50
CA GLY A 82 -3.45 21.41 2.10
C GLY A 82 -2.52 22.42 2.74
N HIS A 83 -1.37 21.98 3.27
CA HIS A 83 -0.30 22.90 3.70
C HIS A 83 0.36 23.63 2.53
N ARG A 84 0.30 23.08 1.31
CA ARG A 84 0.90 23.67 0.09
C ARG A 84 -0.04 24.56 -0.72
N GLY A 85 -1.32 24.69 -0.33
CA GLY A 85 -2.20 25.65 -1.00
C GLY A 85 -3.64 25.60 -0.50
N LEU A 86 -4.00 26.59 0.33
CA LEU A 86 -5.15 27.50 0.14
C LEU A 86 -5.44 28.41 1.34
N PHE A 87 -4.68 28.32 2.44
CA PHE A 87 -4.76 29.32 3.52
C PHE A 87 -3.37 29.75 4.00
N ALA A 88 -2.67 30.48 3.15
CA ALA A 88 -1.70 31.48 3.61
C ALA A 88 -2.48 32.75 4.02
N THR A 89 -3.38 32.63 5.01
CA THR A 89 -4.00 33.82 5.61
C THR A 89 -3.09 34.29 6.72
N HIS A 90 -2.26 35.26 6.35
CA HIS A 90 -1.58 36.27 7.18
C HIS A 90 -1.70 36.08 8.70
N SER A 91 -0.58 35.72 9.32
CA SER A 91 -0.24 36.23 10.65
C SER A 91 1.16 36.82 10.57
N ALA A 92 1.25 37.93 9.82
CA ALA A 92 2.34 38.87 9.99
C ALA A 92 2.02 39.70 11.24
N LEU A 93 2.86 39.51 12.25
CA LEU A 93 2.98 40.32 13.45
C LEU A 93 2.85 41.83 13.16
N LEU A 94 2.12 42.54 14.04
CA LEU A 94 2.69 43.70 14.72
C LEU A 94 2.05 43.83 16.11
N GLU A 95 2.92 43.85 17.11
CA GLU A 95 2.83 44.31 18.53
C GLU A 95 1.48 44.42 19.23
#